data_AF-W2TSV5-F1
#
_entry.id   AF-W2TSV5-F1
#
_cell.length_a   1.000
_cell.length_b   1.000
_cell.length_c   1.000
_cell.angle_alpha   90.00
_cell.angle_beta   90.00
_cell.angle_gamma   90.00
#
_symmetry.space_group_name_H-M   'P 1'
#
loop_
_entity.id
_entity.type
_entity.pdbx_description
1 polymer ?
#
loop_
_entity_poly.entity_id
_entity_poly.type
_entity_poly.pdbx_seq_one_letter_code
_entity_poly.pdbx_strand_id
1 'polypeptide(L)'
;LTTLCTECYFQVNVGARGRPSLTATNNSLVLEKRDRVHLRVVNPDRNLTSVFVSFVLTIEAEMRPSFDGGILRTLVQLLDTNIEMEVGAFPKTWGLFMQDLMRGMIMDMLWPEIKNAIEELSYGKGVRISRACGVDPNEISLDIGEGNFALTSRLALQHLDTEKCLKDLKSSLPNTSKIFQKIER
;
A
#
# COMPACT_ATOMS: atom_id res chain seq x y z
N LEU A 1 37.31 -3.88 -8.28
CA LEU A 1 36.91 -2.70 -9.08
C LEU A 1 36.14 -3.04 -10.36
N THR A 2 35.57 -4.24 -10.51
CA THR A 2 34.63 -4.53 -11.62
C THR A 2 33.43 -5.33 -11.13
N THR A 3 32.72 -4.77 -10.15
CA THR A 3 31.37 -5.23 -9.77
C THR A 3 30.30 -4.77 -10.77
N LEU A 4 30.69 -3.96 -11.76
CA LEU A 4 29.83 -3.47 -12.83
C LEU A 4 30.21 -4.22 -14.11
N CYS A 5 29.34 -5.15 -14.50
CA CYS A 5 29.34 -5.77 -15.82
C CYS A 5 28.30 -5.08 -16.71
N THR A 6 28.45 -5.18 -18.03
CA THR A 6 27.54 -4.55 -19.01
C THR A 6 26.09 -5.03 -18.90
N GLU A 7 25.87 -6.25 -18.40
CA GLU A 7 24.53 -6.84 -18.22
C GLU A 7 24.12 -7.00 -16.75
N CYS A 8 24.80 -6.33 -15.84
CA CYS A 8 24.48 -6.40 -14.41
C CYS A 8 23.16 -5.67 -14.14
N TYR A 9 22.27 -6.27 -13.35
CA TYR A 9 21.00 -5.66 -12.96
C TYR A 9 20.86 -5.55 -11.45
N PHE A 10 20.03 -4.60 -11.02
CA PHE A 10 19.65 -4.46 -9.62
C PHE A 10 18.41 -5.32 -9.35
N GLN A 11 18.51 -6.19 -8.35
CA GLN A 11 17.37 -6.93 -7.82
C GLN A 11 16.95 -6.29 -6.50
N VAL A 12 15.70 -5.83 -6.44
CA VAL A 12 15.07 -5.30 -5.22
C VAL A 12 14.11 -6.35 -4.69
N ASN A 13 14.35 -6.81 -3.47
CA ASN A 13 13.44 -7.72 -2.76
C ASN A 13 12.84 -7.01 -1.55
N VAL A 14 11.52 -6.83 -1.55
CA VAL A 14 10.77 -6.21 -0.46
C VAL A 14 10.02 -7.31 0.30
N GLY A 15 10.23 -7.38 1.61
CA GLY A 15 9.52 -8.31 2.48
C GLY A 15 8.92 -7.59 3.68
N ALA A 16 7.72 -7.99 4.10
CA ALA A 16 7.08 -7.41 5.28
C ALA A 16 7.94 -7.66 6.53
N ARG A 17 8.15 -6.61 7.33
CA ARG A 17 8.82 -6.69 8.63
C ARG A 17 7.79 -6.49 9.74
N GLY A 18 7.11 -7.57 10.09
CA GLY A 18 6.04 -7.55 11.09
C GLY A 18 4.67 -7.31 10.47
N ARG A 19 3.68 -7.06 11.32
CA ARG A 19 2.30 -6.82 10.89
C ARG A 19 2.10 -5.32 10.70
N PRO A 20 1.41 -4.87 9.64
CA PRO A 20 1.00 -3.48 9.55
C PRO A 20 0.07 -3.14 10.72
N SER A 21 0.20 -1.94 11.26
CA SER A 21 -0.73 -1.40 12.25
C SER A 21 -1.67 -0.41 11.58
N LEU A 22 -2.92 -0.43 12.04
CA LEU A 22 -3.95 0.50 11.61
C LEU A 22 -4.52 1.15 12.85
N THR A 23 -4.42 2.48 12.92
CA THR A 23 -4.88 3.26 14.08
C THR A 23 -5.93 4.26 13.63
N ALA A 24 -7.09 4.26 14.28
CA ALA A 24 -8.09 5.28 14.05
C ALA A 24 -7.69 6.58 14.76
N THR A 25 -7.70 7.67 14.01
CA THR A 25 -7.42 9.03 14.48
C THR A 25 -8.62 9.92 14.14
N ASN A 26 -8.60 11.19 14.54
CA ASN A 26 -9.70 12.09 14.28
C ASN A 26 -9.98 12.25 12.77
N ASN A 27 -11.07 11.67 12.29
CA ASN A 27 -11.53 11.65 10.89
C ASN A 27 -10.67 10.86 9.88
N SER A 28 -9.68 10.07 10.31
CA SER A 28 -8.88 9.26 9.39
C SER A 28 -8.25 8.03 10.03
N LEU A 29 -7.80 7.09 9.21
CA LEU A 29 -7.09 5.90 9.65
C LEU A 29 -5.63 6.04 9.26
N VAL A 30 -4.71 5.92 10.22
CA VAL A 30 -3.28 5.91 9.97
C VAL A 30 -2.80 4.47 9.86
N LEU A 31 -2.27 4.14 8.68
CA LEU A 31 -1.59 2.88 8.39
C LEU A 31 -0.10 3.07 8.59
N GLU A 32 0.50 2.27 9.46
CA GLU A 32 1.96 2.14 9.55
C GLU A 32 2.36 0.75 9.04
N LYS A 33 3.30 0.73 8.09
CA LYS A 33 3.84 -0.49 7.51
C LYS A 33 5.36 -0.45 7.57
N ARG A 34 5.93 -1.54 8.06
CA ARG A 34 7.38 -1.74 8.10
C ARG A 34 7.76 -2.85 7.14
N ASP A 35 8.68 -2.56 6.25
CA ASP A 35 9.24 -3.49 5.27
C ASP A 35 10.76 -3.59 5.43
N ARG A 36 11.30 -4.77 5.13
CA ARG A 36 12.73 -4.96 4.91
C ARG A 36 12.98 -5.03 3.41
N VAL A 37 13.86 -4.17 2.93
CA VAL A 37 14.25 -4.10 1.53
C VAL A 37 15.69 -4.57 1.39
N HIS A 38 15.93 -5.46 0.43
CA HIS A 38 17.26 -5.92 0.06
C HIS A 38 17.54 -5.53 -1.38
N LEU A 39 18.57 -4.73 -1.59
CA LEU A 39 19.09 -4.36 -2.88
C LEU A 39 20.34 -5.20 -3.17
N ARG A 40 20.31 -5.96 -4.27
CA ARG A 40 21.42 -6.80 -4.73
C ARG A 40 21.81 -6.41 -6.13
N VAL A 41 23.10 -6.43 -6.43
CA VAL A 41 23.60 -6.41 -7.82
C VAL A 41 23.79 -7.85 -8.25
N VAL A 42 23.15 -8.22 -9.35
CA VAL A 42 23.24 -9.57 -9.92
C VAL A 42 24.03 -9.50 -11.21
N ASN A 43 25.11 -10.28 -11.28
CA ASN A 43 25.88 -10.50 -12.50
C ASN A 43 25.40 -11.82 -13.15
N PRO A 44 24.72 -11.77 -14.32
CA PRO A 44 24.19 -12.96 -14.96
C PRO A 44 25.28 -13.92 -15.45
N ASP A 45 26.43 -13.39 -15.89
CA ASP A 45 27.54 -14.18 -16.47
C ASP A 45 28.29 -15.02 -15.43
N ARG A 46 28.38 -14.53 -14.19
CA ARG A 46 29.19 -15.15 -13.12
C ARG A 46 28.37 -15.74 -11.99
N ASN A 47 27.04 -15.59 -12.01
CA ASN A 47 26.13 -15.96 -10.92
C ASN A 47 26.61 -15.42 -9.55
N LEU A 48 27.27 -14.27 -9.55
CA LEU A 48 27.75 -13.60 -8.35
C LEU A 48 26.65 -12.64 -7.90
N THR A 49 26.20 -12.82 -6.66
CA THR A 49 25.30 -11.88 -5.99
C THR A 49 26.09 -11.17 -4.91
N SER A 50 26.15 -9.84 -4.99
CA SER A 50 26.62 -9.03 -3.85
C SER A 50 25.43 -8.30 -3.27
N VAL A 51 25.14 -8.56 -2.00
CA VAL A 51 24.15 -7.77 -1.26
C VAL A 51 24.76 -6.39 -1.07
N PHE A 52 24.14 -5.41 -1.70
CA PHE A 52 24.66 -4.05 -1.75
C PHE A 52 24.17 -3.27 -0.55
N VAL A 53 22.87 -3.37 -0.26
CA VAL A 53 22.24 -2.69 0.87
C VAL A 53 21.05 -3.50 1.37
N SER A 54 20.89 -3.55 2.70
CA SER A 54 19.68 -3.95 3.40
C SER A 54 19.26 -2.81 4.33
N PHE A 55 18.00 -2.42 4.23
CA PHE A 55 17.41 -1.37 5.05
C PHE A 55 15.96 -1.68 5.38
N VAL A 56 15.45 -0.93 6.35
CA VAL A 56 14.11 -1.05 6.88
C VAL A 56 13.38 0.22 6.54
N LEU A 57 12.30 0.05 5.80
CA LEU A 57 11.44 1.11 5.35
C LEU A 57 10.19 1.13 6.23
N THR A 58 9.94 2.24 6.90
CA THR A 58 8.69 2.49 7.61
C THR A 58 7.91 3.52 6.82
N ILE A 59 6.71 3.15 6.38
CA ILE A 59 5.77 4.02 5.67
C ILE A 59 4.60 4.29 6.60
N GLU A 60 4.28 5.55 6.79
CA GLU A 60 3.07 6.00 7.45
C GLU A 60 2.15 6.67 6.42
N ALA A 61 0.95 6.15 6.25
CA ALA A 61 -0.03 6.66 5.31
C ALA A 61 -1.38 6.93 5.99
N GLU A 62 -1.93 8.11 5.73
CA GLU A 62 -3.29 8.46 6.10
C GLU A 62 -4.26 7.91 5.06
N MET A 63 -5.29 7.22 5.52
CA MET A 63 -6.42 6.76 4.74
C MET A 63 -7.68 7.49 5.17
N ARG A 64 -8.37 8.12 4.22
CA ARG A 64 -9.63 8.83 4.46
C ARG A 64 -10.76 8.11 3.73
N PRO A 65 -11.38 7.09 4.36
CA PRO A 65 -12.56 6.43 3.81
C PRO A 65 -13.79 7.33 3.92
N SER A 66 -14.67 7.25 2.93
CA SER A 66 -15.93 7.98 2.86
C SER A 66 -16.96 7.17 2.07
N PHE A 67 -18.24 7.40 2.32
CA PHE A 67 -19.32 6.81 1.55
C PHE A 67 -19.98 7.86 0.66
N ASP A 68 -20.07 7.56 -0.63
CA ASP A 68 -20.70 8.42 -1.64
C ASP A 68 -21.68 7.56 -2.46
N GLY A 69 -22.99 7.76 -2.26
CA GLY A 69 -24.03 7.03 -2.96
C GLY A 69 -23.96 5.50 -2.82
N GLY A 70 -23.54 4.99 -1.66
CA GLY A 70 -23.36 3.56 -1.42
C GLY A 70 -22.06 2.96 -1.96
N ILE A 71 -21.10 3.79 -2.34
CA ILE A 71 -19.76 3.39 -2.76
C ILE A 71 -18.78 3.85 -1.67
N LEU A 72 -18.04 2.90 -1.10
CA LEU A 72 -16.91 3.19 -0.23
C LEU A 72 -15.74 3.69 -1.09
N ARG A 73 -15.33 4.92 -0.84
CA ARG A 73 -14.19 5.57 -1.48
C ARG A 73 -13.13 5.89 -0.45
N THR A 74 -11.89 5.48 -0.69
CA THR A 74 -10.77 5.74 0.23
C THR A 74 -9.66 6.51 -0.47
N LEU A 75 -9.40 7.72 0.02
CA LEU A 75 -8.21 8.50 -0.35
C LEU A 75 -7.00 8.05 0.46
N VAL A 76 -5.80 8.14 -0.14
CA VAL A 76 -4.56 7.72 0.53
C VAL A 76 -3.49 8.79 0.38
N GLN A 77 -2.90 9.20 1.50
CA GLN A 77 -1.86 10.22 1.57
C GLN A 77 -0.67 9.71 2.38
N LEU A 78 0.54 9.94 1.89
CA LEU A 78 1.75 9.65 2.67
C LEU A 78 1.92 10.72 3.74
N LEU A 79 2.13 10.29 4.98
CA LEU A 79 2.44 11.17 6.11
C LEU A 79 3.95 11.24 6.33
N ASP A 80 4.59 10.10 6.45
CA ASP A 80 6.04 10.02 6.69
C ASP A 80 6.67 8.77 6.06
N THR A 81 7.98 8.84 5.87
CA THR A 81 8.81 7.73 5.44
C THR A 81 10.16 7.75 6.15
N ASN A 82 10.39 6.72 6.97
CA ASN A 82 11.65 6.52 7.66
C ASN A 82 12.45 5.35 7.05
N ILE A 83 13.77 5.53 6.92
CA ILE A 83 14.67 4.55 6.32
C ILE A 83 15.84 4.30 7.28
N GLU A 84 15.92 3.08 7.79
CA GLU A 84 16.99 2.66 8.68
C GLU A 84 17.89 1.63 7.99
N MET A 85 19.14 1.99 7.77
CA MET A 85 20.14 1.12 7.16
C MET A 85 20.57 0.04 8.16
N GLU A 86 20.44 -1.24 7.81
CA GLU A 86 20.90 -2.35 8.63
C GLU A 86 22.31 -2.78 8.23
N VAL A 87 22.50 -3.15 6.97
CA VAL A 87 23.77 -3.65 6.43
C VAL A 87 24.01 -3.06 5.05
N GLY A 88 25.21 -2.58 4.77
CA GLY A 88 25.59 -2.09 3.44
C GLY A 88 27.01 -2.45 3.08
N ALA A 89 27.27 -2.67 1.79
CA ALA A 89 28.59 -2.84 1.22
C ALA A 89 29.40 -1.52 1.20
N PHE A 90 28.76 -0.40 1.55
CA PHE A 90 29.37 0.92 1.59
C PHE A 90 30.00 1.24 2.95
N PRO A 91 31.02 2.11 2.99
CA PRO A 91 31.48 2.71 4.24
C PRO A 91 30.32 3.32 5.04
N LYS A 92 30.33 3.19 6.37
CA LYS A 92 29.27 3.71 7.24
C LYS A 92 28.97 5.21 7.02
N THR A 93 29.98 5.98 6.61
CA THR A 93 29.85 7.41 6.29
C THR A 93 28.96 7.70 5.07
N TRP A 94 28.70 6.73 4.21
CA TRP A 94 27.83 6.86 3.03
C TRP A 94 26.38 6.45 3.33
N GLY A 95 26.09 6.04 4.56
CA GLY A 95 24.75 5.62 4.97
C GLY A 95 23.70 6.73 4.76
N LEU A 96 24.02 7.97 5.09
CA LEU A 96 23.13 9.13 4.91
C LEU A 96 22.82 9.37 3.42
N PHE A 97 23.83 9.36 2.57
CA PHE A 97 23.65 9.52 1.12
C PHE A 97 22.75 8.44 0.53
N MET A 98 22.95 7.18 0.93
CA MET A 98 22.11 6.07 0.45
C MET A 98 20.68 6.15 0.99
N GLN A 99 20.48 6.62 2.23
CA GLN A 99 19.14 6.89 2.78
C GLN A 99 18.43 7.97 1.97
N ASP A 100 19.12 9.07 1.65
CA ASP A 100 18.55 10.17 0.87
C ASP A 100 18.21 9.74 -0.57
N LEU A 101 19.08 8.95 -1.21
CA LEU A 101 18.81 8.38 -2.54
C LEU A 101 17.56 7.49 -2.52
N MET A 102 17.47 6.59 -1.54
CA MET A 102 16.31 5.69 -1.43
C MET A 102 15.03 6.44 -1.06
N ARG A 103 15.12 7.45 -0.19
CA ARG A 103 14.01 8.35 0.14
C ARG A 103 13.53 9.07 -1.11
N GLY A 104 14.44 9.68 -1.89
CA GLY A 104 14.11 10.34 -3.15
C GLY A 104 13.41 9.39 -4.12
N MET A 105 13.95 8.20 -4.35
CA MET A 105 13.32 7.21 -5.23
C MET A 105 11.92 6.80 -4.76
N ILE A 106 11.71 6.65 -3.45
CA ILE A 106 10.38 6.32 -2.90
C ILE A 106 9.42 7.50 -3.08
N MET A 107 9.82 8.72 -2.70
CA MET A 107 8.95 9.89 -2.73
C MET A 107 8.61 10.32 -4.16
N ASP A 108 9.59 10.28 -5.06
CA ASP A 108 9.49 10.87 -6.39
C ASP A 108 8.99 9.87 -7.44
N MET A 109 9.22 8.57 -7.24
CA MET A 109 8.86 7.55 -8.25
C MET A 109 7.89 6.50 -7.70
N LEU A 110 8.21 5.83 -6.59
CA LEU A 110 7.42 4.67 -6.16
C LEU A 110 6.08 5.06 -5.52
N TRP A 111 6.08 6.06 -4.63
CA TRP A 111 4.87 6.47 -3.93
C TRP A 111 3.79 7.03 -4.86
N PRO A 112 4.09 7.95 -5.81
CA PRO A 112 3.08 8.42 -6.75
C PRO A 112 2.43 7.29 -7.54
N GLU A 113 3.20 6.31 -8.01
CA GLU A 113 2.69 5.15 -8.74
C GLU A 113 1.83 4.23 -7.86
N ILE A 114 2.30 3.91 -6.65
CA ILE A 114 1.53 3.12 -5.68
C ILE A 114 0.25 3.84 -5.29
N LYS A 115 0.32 5.14 -5.00
CA LYS A 115 -0.82 5.98 -4.68
C LYS A 115 -1.83 5.98 -5.82
N ASN A 116 -1.39 6.22 -7.05
CA ASN A 116 -2.26 6.22 -8.22
C ASN A 116 -2.95 4.86 -8.41
N ALA A 117 -2.21 3.76 -8.25
CA ALA A 117 -2.76 2.41 -8.37
C ALA A 117 -3.77 2.10 -7.26
N ILE A 118 -3.49 2.51 -6.02
CA ILE A 118 -4.41 2.37 -4.89
C ILE A 118 -5.63 3.24 -5.13
N GLU A 119 -5.49 4.53 -5.39
CA GLU A 119 -6.61 5.48 -5.55
C GLU A 119 -7.47 5.17 -6.78
N GLU A 120 -6.92 4.66 -7.89
CA GLU A 120 -7.74 4.20 -9.01
C GLU A 120 -8.74 3.12 -8.57
N LEU A 121 -8.28 2.22 -7.69
CA LEU A 121 -9.08 1.11 -7.19
C LEU A 121 -9.98 1.51 -6.02
N SER A 122 -9.42 2.21 -5.03
CA SER A 122 -10.08 2.54 -3.76
C SER A 122 -10.95 3.78 -3.85
N TYR A 123 -10.61 4.76 -4.69
CA TYR A 123 -11.35 6.00 -4.84
C TYR A 123 -12.08 6.07 -6.18
N GLY A 124 -11.39 5.84 -7.31
CA GLY A 124 -11.95 5.93 -8.65
C GLY A 124 -13.07 4.92 -8.88
N LYS A 125 -12.78 3.62 -8.70
CA LYS A 125 -13.77 2.54 -8.75
C LYS A 125 -14.54 2.42 -7.44
N GLY A 126 -13.83 2.49 -6.31
CA GLY A 126 -14.40 2.28 -4.99
C GLY A 126 -14.94 0.87 -4.77
N VAL A 127 -15.52 0.63 -3.59
CA VAL A 127 -16.19 -0.64 -3.25
C VAL A 127 -17.68 -0.38 -3.12
N ARG A 128 -18.46 -0.89 -4.07
CA ARG A 128 -19.91 -0.72 -4.08
C ARG A 128 -20.56 -1.66 -3.07
N ILE A 129 -21.37 -1.11 -2.17
CA ILE A 129 -22.18 -1.88 -1.24
C ILE A 129 -23.47 -2.32 -1.95
N SER A 130 -23.69 -3.64 -2.04
CA SER A 130 -24.88 -4.18 -2.71
C SER A 130 -26.12 -4.10 -1.81
N ARG A 131 -27.25 -3.65 -2.36
CA ARG A 131 -28.56 -3.72 -1.70
C ARG A 131 -28.98 -5.16 -1.38
N ALA A 132 -28.45 -6.13 -2.14
CA ALA A 132 -28.66 -7.55 -1.88
C ALA A 132 -28.14 -7.96 -0.50
N CYS A 133 -27.26 -7.17 0.12
CA CYS A 133 -26.76 -7.43 1.47
C CYS A 133 -27.72 -7.00 2.59
N GLY A 134 -28.96 -6.60 2.26
CA GLY A 134 -29.97 -6.25 3.27
C GLY A 134 -29.68 -4.94 4.02
N VAL A 135 -28.88 -4.06 3.43
CA VAL A 135 -28.54 -2.73 3.93
C VAL A 135 -28.97 -1.69 2.91
N ASP A 136 -29.34 -0.49 3.35
CA ASP A 136 -29.54 0.66 2.47
C ASP A 136 -28.20 1.38 2.24
N PRO A 137 -27.60 1.29 1.04
CA PRO A 137 -26.31 1.92 0.76
C PRO A 137 -26.33 3.45 0.83
N ASN A 138 -27.51 4.07 0.74
CA ASN A 138 -27.66 5.53 0.78
C ASN A 138 -27.73 6.07 2.21
N GLU A 139 -27.98 5.22 3.19
CA GLU A 139 -28.06 5.58 4.62
C GLU A 139 -26.88 5.01 5.42
N ILE A 140 -25.69 4.95 4.80
CA ILE A 140 -24.46 4.54 5.47
C ILE A 140 -23.73 5.78 5.98
N SER A 141 -23.38 5.81 7.27
CA SER A 141 -22.46 6.80 7.85
C SER A 141 -21.21 6.14 8.43
N LEU A 142 -20.08 6.82 8.31
CA LEU A 142 -18.81 6.41 8.90
C LEU A 142 -18.28 7.54 9.77
N ASP A 143 -18.15 7.28 11.07
CA ASP A 143 -17.56 8.19 12.03
C ASP A 143 -16.25 7.59 12.53
N ILE A 144 -15.16 8.38 12.52
CA ILE A 144 -13.84 7.93 12.95
C ILE A 144 -13.36 8.84 14.07
N GLY A 145 -13.26 8.28 15.27
CA GLY A 145 -12.72 8.95 16.44
C GLY A 145 -11.34 8.42 16.81
N GLU A 146 -10.78 8.95 17.88
CA GLU A 146 -9.50 8.47 18.41
C GLU A 146 -9.65 7.03 18.92
N GLY A 147 -8.92 6.10 18.30
CA GLY A 147 -8.90 4.68 18.66
C GLY A 147 -10.16 3.90 18.28
N ASN A 148 -11.17 4.52 17.68
CA ASN A 148 -12.40 3.85 17.26
C ASN A 148 -12.93 4.33 15.91
N PHE A 149 -13.74 3.50 15.27
CA PHE A 149 -14.58 3.90 14.16
C PHE A 149 -15.94 3.25 14.31
N ALA A 150 -16.98 3.94 13.86
CA ALA A 150 -18.35 3.48 13.85
C ALA A 150 -18.88 3.52 12.43
N LEU A 151 -19.39 2.39 11.97
CA LEU A 151 -20.15 2.29 10.73
C LEU A 151 -21.61 2.11 11.10
N THR A 152 -22.46 3.05 10.70
CA THR A 152 -23.91 2.91 10.87
C THR A 152 -24.58 2.77 9.52
N SER A 153 -25.65 1.99 9.47
CA SER A 153 -26.42 1.76 8.26
C SER A 153 -27.85 1.40 8.63
N ARG A 154 -28.80 1.83 7.80
CA ARG A 154 -30.16 1.28 7.86
C ARG A 154 -30.20 -0.13 7.28
N LEU A 155 -30.92 -1.02 7.97
CA LEU A 155 -31.21 -2.36 7.48
C LEU A 155 -32.45 -2.35 6.59
N ALA A 156 -32.37 -3.04 5.46
CA ALA A 156 -33.44 -3.23 4.48
C ALA A 156 -33.55 -4.72 4.14
N LEU A 157 -33.88 -5.53 5.14
CA LEU A 157 -33.85 -7.00 5.08
C LEU A 157 -34.79 -7.58 4.02
N GLN A 158 -35.81 -6.84 3.58
CA GLN A 158 -36.67 -7.24 2.45
C GLN A 158 -35.90 -7.40 1.12
N HIS A 159 -34.68 -6.86 1.02
CA HIS A 159 -33.80 -6.99 -0.14
C HIS A 159 -32.65 -7.98 0.07
N LEU A 160 -32.60 -8.66 1.21
CA LEU A 160 -31.51 -9.59 1.54
C LEU A 160 -31.58 -10.82 0.63
N ASP A 161 -30.52 -10.99 -0.16
CA ASP A 161 -30.23 -12.17 -0.96
C ASP A 161 -28.76 -12.52 -0.71
N THR A 162 -28.52 -13.55 0.09
CA THR A 162 -27.19 -13.90 0.60
C THR A 162 -26.24 -14.36 -0.51
N GLU A 163 -26.74 -15.14 -1.47
CA GLU A 163 -25.93 -15.63 -2.59
C GLU A 163 -25.52 -14.47 -3.50
N LYS A 164 -26.48 -13.59 -3.82
CA LYS A 164 -26.21 -12.41 -4.62
C LYS A 164 -25.31 -11.41 -3.90
N CYS A 165 -25.52 -11.19 -2.60
CA CYS A 165 -24.66 -10.33 -1.77
C CYS A 165 -23.20 -10.81 -1.80
N LEU A 166 -22.95 -12.10 -1.57
CA LEU A 166 -21.59 -12.65 -1.61
C LEU A 166 -20.93 -12.50 -2.98
N LYS A 167 -21.69 -12.77 -4.05
CA LYS A 167 -21.22 -12.61 -5.43
C LYS A 167 -20.88 -11.14 -5.74
N ASP A 168 -21.77 -10.23 -5.39
CA ASP A 168 -21.60 -8.79 -5.62
C ASP A 168 -20.41 -8.26 -4.83
N LEU A 169 -20.31 -8.59 -3.53
CA LEU A 169 -19.18 -8.23 -2.67
C LEU A 169 -17.86 -8.69 -3.28
N LYS A 170 -17.74 -9.97 -3.65
CA LYS A 170 -16.52 -10.51 -4.25
C LYS A 170 -16.15 -9.81 -5.56
N SER A 171 -17.15 -9.43 -6.37
CA SER A 171 -16.93 -8.71 -7.63
C SER A 171 -16.56 -7.22 -7.43
N SER A 172 -16.99 -6.63 -6.31
CA SER A 172 -16.75 -5.23 -5.96
C SER A 172 -15.38 -5.01 -5.30
N LEU A 173 -14.78 -6.06 -4.73
CA LEU A 173 -13.47 -5.96 -4.11
C LEU A 173 -12.39 -5.68 -5.15
N PRO A 174 -11.47 -4.74 -4.88
CA PRO A 174 -10.36 -4.46 -5.78
C PRO A 174 -9.52 -5.71 -6.05
N ASN A 175 -9.23 -5.98 -7.31
CA ASN A 175 -8.29 -7.04 -7.66
C ASN A 175 -6.86 -6.51 -7.54
N THR A 176 -6.13 -6.98 -6.52
CA THR A 176 -4.75 -6.58 -6.22
C THR A 176 -3.78 -6.91 -7.35
N SER A 177 -4.08 -7.88 -8.23
CA SER A 177 -3.24 -8.16 -9.40
C SER A 177 -3.18 -6.99 -10.38
N LYS A 178 -4.14 -6.06 -10.35
CA LYS A 178 -4.16 -4.87 -11.21
C LYS A 178 -3.26 -3.73 -10.70
N ILE A 179 -2.79 -3.79 -9.45
CA ILE A 179 -1.98 -2.73 -8.83
C ILE A 179 -0.61 -2.65 -9.50
N PHE A 180 -0.04 -3.78 -9.93
CA PHE A 180 1.32 -3.83 -10.49
C PHE A 180 1.37 -4.04 -12.01
N GLN A 181 0.24 -4.35 -12.66
CA GLN A 181 0.18 -4.56 -14.13
C GLN A 181 0.53 -3.32 -14.96
N LYS A 182 0.42 -2.10 -14.39
CA LYS A 182 0.84 -0.86 -15.06
C LYS A 182 2.32 -0.54 -14.91
N ILE A 183 3.02 -1.17 -13.96
CA ILE A 183 4.45 -0.91 -13.68
C ILE A 183 5.35 -1.72 -14.64
N GLU A 184 4.81 -2.76 -15.30
CA GLU A 184 5.52 -3.61 -16.26
C GLU A 184 5.50 -3.09 -17.72
N ARG A 185 4.93 -1.91 -17.99
CA ARG A 185 4.94 -1.27 -19.32
C ARG A 185 5.70 0.05 -19.29
#